data_AF-A0A8T5ALP4-F1
#
_entry.id   AF-A0A8T5ALP4-F1
#
_cell.length_a   1.000
_cell.length_b   1.000
_cell.length_c   1.000
_cell.angle_alpha   90.00
_cell.angle_beta   90.00
_cell.angle_gamma   90.00
#
_symmetry.space_group_name_H-M   'P 1'
#
loop_
_entity.id
_entity.type
_entity.pdbx_description
1 polymer ?
#
loop_
_entity_poly.entity_id
_entity_poly.type
_entity_poly.pdbx_seq_one_letter_code
_entity_poly.pdbx_strand_id
1 'polypeptide(L)'
;MTIYALRVAKPEWVDNLYREGVYYGSVRRLFKPGDTIIFFSKIEDLGDALIGYSVVESFYRRGDLPEDIASRFQEHPWSWLIRFDRSKLVRFIDPIPWVKLVELGIIPRKARGRYLHGFRLRDREADILRSICKI
;
A
#
# COMPACT_ATOMS: atom_id res chain seq x y z
N MET A 1 -8.35 -10.93 8.19
CA MET A 1 -8.00 -9.69 7.47
C MET A 1 -6.79 -9.08 8.14
N THR A 2 -5.66 -8.99 7.44
CA THR A 2 -4.43 -8.36 7.96
C THR A 2 -4.24 -6.99 7.32
N ILE A 3 -3.67 -6.03 8.05
CA ILE A 3 -3.31 -4.72 7.51
C ILE A 3 -1.80 -4.65 7.25
N TYR A 4 -1.42 -4.23 6.05
CA TYR A 4 -0.03 -3.99 5.67
C TYR A 4 0.17 -2.57 5.18
N ALA A 5 1.31 -1.98 5.50
CA ALA A 5 1.76 -0.76 4.86
C ALA A 5 2.48 -1.06 3.53
N LEU A 6 2.32 -0.16 2.58
CA LEU A 6 2.97 -0.20 1.28
C LEU A 6 3.42 1.21 0.90
N ARG A 7 4.72 1.43 0.80
CA ARG A 7 5.26 2.73 0.37
C ARG A 7 5.43 2.77 -1.14
N VAL A 8 4.65 3.61 -1.80
CA VAL A 8 4.77 3.95 -3.21
C VAL A 8 5.85 5.02 -3.35
N ALA A 9 6.90 4.72 -4.14
CA ALA A 9 8.11 5.53 -4.15
C ALA A 9 8.01 6.79 -5.04
N LYS A 10 7.23 6.73 -6.12
CA LYS A 10 7.16 7.77 -7.14
C LYS A 10 5.74 8.31 -7.30
N PRO A 11 5.55 9.63 -7.50
CA PRO A 11 4.23 10.23 -7.69
C PRO A 11 3.45 9.61 -8.86
N GLU A 12 4.10 9.32 -9.99
CA GLU A 12 3.40 8.74 -11.14
C GLU A 12 2.82 7.34 -10.83
N TRP A 13 3.42 6.61 -9.88
CA TRP A 13 2.90 5.31 -9.45
C TRP A 13 1.73 5.45 -8.48
N VAL A 14 1.67 6.55 -7.72
CA VAL A 14 0.50 6.88 -6.90
C VAL A 14 -0.70 7.18 -7.79
N ASP A 15 -0.50 7.97 -8.84
CA ASP A 15 -1.59 8.29 -9.76
C ASP A 15 -2.05 7.04 -10.53
N ASN A 16 -1.13 6.20 -10.99
CA ASN A 16 -1.46 4.92 -11.61
C ASN A 16 -2.22 3.98 -10.65
N LEU A 17 -1.81 3.91 -9.39
CA LEU A 17 -2.51 3.12 -8.36
C LEU A 17 -3.98 3.54 -8.27
N TYR A 18 -4.24 4.84 -8.15
CA TYR A 18 -5.62 5.33 -7.99
C TYR A 18 -6.44 5.30 -9.28
N ARG A 19 -5.80 5.43 -10.45
CA ARG A 19 -6.46 5.34 -11.75
C ARG A 19 -6.84 3.90 -12.10
N GLU A 20 -5.89 2.97 -11.95
CA GLU A 20 -6.00 1.61 -12.47
C GLU A 20 -6.39 0.60 -11.39
N GLY A 21 -6.18 0.90 -10.10
CA GLY A 21 -6.42 -0.04 -9.01
C GLY A 21 -5.39 -1.18 -8.95
N VAL A 22 -4.20 -0.97 -9.52
CA VAL A 22 -3.12 -1.97 -9.54
C VAL A 22 -1.81 -1.40 -9.06
N TYR A 23 -1.01 -2.23 -8.40
CA TYR A 23 0.34 -1.90 -7.99
C TYR A 23 1.32 -3.01 -8.33
N TYR A 24 2.43 -2.61 -8.93
CA TYR A 24 3.50 -3.50 -9.36
C TYR A 24 4.68 -3.35 -8.40
N GLY A 25 5.29 -4.47 -8.02
CA GLY A 25 6.40 -4.41 -7.07
C GLY A 25 7.23 -5.67 -6.98
N SER A 26 8.19 -5.62 -6.05
CA SER A 26 9.17 -6.69 -5.81
C SER A 26 9.37 -6.96 -4.30
N VAL A 27 8.41 -6.59 -3.46
CA VAL A 27 8.45 -6.94 -2.03
C VAL A 27 8.41 -8.45 -1.84
N ARG A 28 9.13 -8.97 -0.84
CA ARG A 28 9.09 -10.40 -0.51
C ARG A 28 7.78 -10.86 0.16
N ARG A 29 6.94 -9.93 0.60
CA ARG A 29 5.64 -10.23 1.23
C ARG A 29 4.67 -10.78 0.20
N LEU A 30 3.95 -11.83 0.58
CA LEU A 30 2.81 -12.34 -0.15
C LEU A 30 1.55 -11.79 0.49
N PHE A 31 0.72 -11.12 -0.30
CA PHE A 31 -0.58 -10.61 0.12
C PHE A 31 -1.67 -11.59 -0.27
N LYS A 32 -2.77 -11.62 0.49
CA LYS A 32 -3.91 -12.48 0.22
C LYS A 32 -5.14 -11.64 -0.10
N PRO A 33 -6.08 -12.15 -0.93
CA PRO A 33 -7.40 -11.55 -1.07
C PRO A 33 -8.03 -11.26 0.31
N GLY A 34 -8.58 -10.06 0.46
CA GLY A 34 -9.16 -9.58 1.71
C GLY A 34 -8.18 -8.97 2.71
N ASP A 35 -6.86 -8.96 2.45
CA ASP A 35 -5.93 -8.13 3.23
C ASP A 35 -6.14 -6.65 2.89
N THR A 36 -5.98 -5.77 3.88
CA THR A 36 -6.01 -4.32 3.68
C THR A 36 -4.59 -3.81 3.46
N ILE A 37 -4.39 -3.01 2.42
CA ILE A 37 -3.14 -2.30 2.20
C ILE A 37 -3.36 -0.82 2.45
N ILE A 38 -2.57 -0.25 3.36
CA ILE A 38 -2.48 1.19 3.56
C ILE A 38 -1.29 1.75 2.77
N PHE A 39 -1.53 2.84 2.05
CA PHE A 39 -0.58 3.39 1.09
C PHE A 39 0.19 4.55 1.72
N PHE A 40 1.51 4.49 1.62
CA PHE A 40 2.39 5.59 1.97
C PHE A 40 3.01 6.19 0.70
N SER A 41 3.20 7.50 0.69
CA SER A 41 4.05 8.16 -0.31
C SER A 41 4.80 9.31 0.36
N LYS A 42 5.91 9.74 -0.26
CA LYS A 42 6.60 10.95 0.17
C LYS A 42 5.84 12.16 -0.40
N ILE A 43 5.48 13.09 0.48
CA ILE A 43 4.88 14.37 0.14
C ILE A 43 5.91 15.47 0.46
N GLU A 44 5.93 16.50 -0.37
CA GLU A 44 6.73 17.71 -0.13
C GLU A 44 6.40 18.29 1.25
N ASP A 45 7.42 18.71 1.98
CA ASP A 45 7.38 19.26 3.36
C ASP A 45 6.84 18.35 4.49
N LEU A 46 6.04 17.32 4.18
CA LEU A 46 5.49 16.37 5.17
C LEU A 46 6.33 15.09 5.32
N GLY A 47 7.13 14.75 4.31
CA GLY A 47 7.86 13.48 4.27
C GLY A 47 6.94 12.31 3.95
N ASP A 48 7.22 11.12 4.51
CA ASP A 48 6.33 9.97 4.31
C ASP A 48 4.97 10.24 4.99
N ALA A 49 3.88 10.05 4.25
CA ALA A 49 2.51 10.22 4.74
C ALA A 49 1.62 9.08 4.25
N LEU A 50 0.63 8.72 5.06
CA LEU A 50 -0.44 7.80 4.71
C LEU A 50 -1.44 8.53 3.82
N ILE A 51 -1.56 8.06 2.58
CA ILE A 51 -2.31 8.74 1.50
C ILE A 51 -3.64 8.06 1.16
N GLY A 52 -3.92 6.90 1.76
CA GLY A 52 -5.13 6.14 1.48
C GLY A 52 -4.98 4.65 1.76
N TYR A 53 -5.96 3.87 1.34
CA TYR A 53 -5.96 2.42 1.51
C TYR A 53 -6.86 1.71 0.48
N SER A 54 -6.72 0.39 0.39
CA SER A 54 -7.70 -0.47 -0.27
C SER A 54 -7.59 -1.90 0.24
N VAL A 55 -8.47 -2.77 -0.25
CA VAL A 55 -8.46 -4.21 0.02
C VAL A 55 -7.91 -4.94 -1.19
N VAL A 56 -7.06 -5.93 -0.96
CA VAL A 56 -6.54 -6.82 -2.00
C VAL A 56 -7.69 -7.63 -2.57
N GLU A 57 -7.93 -7.49 -3.88
CA GLU A 57 -8.83 -8.35 -4.64
C GLU A 57 -8.06 -9.60 -5.11
N SER A 58 -6.89 -9.41 -5.70
CA SER A 58 -6.04 -10.51 -6.17
C SER A 58 -4.55 -10.16 -6.15
N PHE A 59 -3.71 -11.19 -6.07
CA PHE A 59 -2.25 -11.09 -6.05
C PHE A 59 -1.65 -12.12 -7.01
N TYR A 60 -0.80 -11.66 -7.92
CA TYR A 60 -0.18 -12.51 -8.94
C TYR A 60 1.33 -12.39 -8.84
N ARG A 61 2.05 -13.51 -8.85
CA ARG A 61 3.50 -13.50 -9.07
C ARG A 61 3.78 -13.39 -10.56
N ARG A 62 4.98 -12.95 -10.92
CA ARG A 62 5.41 -12.79 -12.32
C ARG A 62 5.15 -14.02 -13.19
N GLY A 63 5.30 -15.24 -12.64
CA GLY A 63 5.05 -16.49 -13.36
C GLY A 63 3.57 -16.83 -13.55
N ASP A 64 2.67 -16.15 -12.82
CA ASP A 64 1.23 -16.42 -12.75
C ASP A 64 0.42 -15.24 -13.29
N LEU A 65 1.05 -14.33 -14.04
CA LEU A 65 0.38 -13.15 -14.57
C LEU A 65 -0.53 -13.51 -15.74
N PRO A 66 -1.76 -12.96 -15.78
CA PRO A 66 -2.60 -13.00 -16.97
C PRO A 66 -1.88 -12.39 -18.20
N GLU A 67 -2.06 -12.98 -19.38
CA GLU A 67 -1.41 -12.57 -20.63
C GLU A 67 -1.69 -11.09 -21.00
N ASP A 68 -2.90 -10.62 -20.73
CA ASP A 68 -3.34 -9.23 -20.97
C ASP A 68 -2.55 -8.21 -20.14
N ILE A 69 -1.97 -8.63 -19.02
CA ILE A 69 -1.19 -7.79 -18.10
C ILE A 69 0.32 -8.00 -18.27
N ALA A 70 0.74 -9.18 -18.75
CA ALA A 70 2.15 -9.55 -18.89
C ALA A 70 2.95 -8.59 -19.80
N SER A 71 2.30 -7.97 -20.78
CA SER A 71 2.92 -6.97 -21.68
C SER A 71 3.44 -5.74 -20.91
N ARG A 72 2.75 -5.28 -19.86
CA ARG A 72 3.16 -4.13 -19.02
C ARG A 72 4.38 -4.43 -18.14
N PHE A 73 4.77 -5.69 -18.00
CA PHE A 73 5.95 -6.12 -17.23
C PHE A 73 7.24 -6.19 -18.05
N GLN A 74 7.19 -5.94 -19.37
CA GLN A 74 8.37 -6.02 -20.23
C GLN A 74 9.35 -4.85 -20.01
N GLU A 75 8.85 -3.71 -19.51
CA GLU A 75 9.65 -2.49 -19.31
C GLU A 75 10.33 -2.41 -17.94
N HIS A 76 9.88 -3.21 -16.95
CA HIS A 76 10.35 -3.11 -15.56
C HIS A 76 10.53 -4.49 -14.89
N PRO A 77 11.58 -4.70 -14.06
CA PRO A 77 11.87 -5.98 -13.41
C PRO A 77 10.99 -6.23 -12.17
N TRP A 78 9.67 -6.04 -12.28
CA TRP A 78 8.74 -6.33 -11.20
C TRP A 78 8.55 -7.84 -11.02
N SER A 79 8.26 -8.26 -9.79
CA SER A 79 8.13 -9.68 -9.42
C SER A 79 6.68 -10.11 -9.13
N TRP A 80 5.76 -9.16 -8.92
CA TRP A 80 4.35 -9.43 -8.66
C TRP A 80 3.46 -8.21 -8.97
N LEU A 81 2.15 -8.47 -9.04
CA LEU A 81 1.06 -7.50 -9.13
C LEU A 81 0.09 -7.69 -7.96
N ILE A 82 -0.34 -6.58 -7.35
CA ILE A 82 -1.56 -6.53 -6.53
C ILE A 82 -2.64 -5.83 -7.34
N ARG A 83 -3.83 -6.45 -7.39
CA ARG A 83 -5.06 -5.80 -7.82
C ARG A 83 -5.89 -5.48 -6.59
N PHE A 84 -6.38 -4.25 -6.53
CA PHE A 84 -7.18 -3.73 -5.44
C PHE A 84 -8.66 -3.70 -5.81
N ASP A 85 -9.51 -3.96 -4.81
CA ASP A 85 -10.95 -3.77 -4.93
C ASP A 85 -11.24 -2.27 -5.17
N ARG A 86 -11.64 -1.93 -6.40
CA ARG A 86 -11.89 -0.54 -6.79
C ARG A 86 -13.00 0.13 -5.98
N SER A 87 -13.98 -0.64 -5.49
CA SER A 87 -15.07 -0.10 -4.66
C SER A 87 -14.60 0.32 -3.27
N LYS A 88 -13.44 -0.16 -2.82
CA LYS A 88 -12.82 0.11 -1.51
C LYS A 88 -11.53 0.91 -1.61
N LEU A 89 -11.17 1.38 -2.80
CA LEU A 89 -9.99 2.20 -3.01
C LEU A 89 -10.26 3.63 -2.57
N VAL A 90 -9.66 4.00 -1.43
CA VAL A 90 -9.84 5.32 -0.81
C VAL A 90 -8.55 6.10 -0.93
N ARG A 91 -8.64 7.31 -1.51
CA ARG A 91 -7.58 8.33 -1.47
C ARG A 91 -7.96 9.37 -0.42
N PHE A 92 -7.04 9.69 0.49
CA PHE A 92 -7.26 10.73 1.48
C PHE A 92 -7.07 12.11 0.84
N ILE A 93 -8.01 13.02 1.14
CA ILE A 93 -7.90 14.43 0.79
C ILE A 93 -6.75 15.06 1.57
N ASP A 94 -6.68 14.76 2.87
CA ASP A 94 -5.62 15.20 3.79
C ASP A 94 -4.77 13.99 4.22
N PRO A 95 -3.57 13.80 3.64
CA PRO A 95 -2.68 12.72 4.01
C PRO A 95 -2.24 12.82 5.48
N ILE A 96 -2.16 11.68 6.16
CA ILE A 96 -1.78 11.63 7.57
C ILE A 96 -0.25 11.49 7.65
N PRO A 97 0.47 12.47 8.23
CA PRO A 97 1.93 12.39 8.32
C PRO A 97 2.38 11.17 9.12
N TRP A 98 3.46 10.52 8.68
CA TRP A 98 4.00 9.34 9.37
C TRP A 98 4.31 9.62 10.85
N VAL A 99 4.81 10.81 11.17
CA VAL A 99 5.12 11.19 12.56
C VAL A 99 3.88 11.10 13.47
N LYS A 100 2.71 11.50 12.97
CA LYS A 100 1.44 11.41 13.70
C LYS A 100 1.03 9.96 13.94
N LEU A 101 1.26 9.07 12.97
CA LEU A 101 1.01 7.63 13.14
C LEU A 101 1.96 6.98 14.16
N VAL A 102 3.19 7.49 14.28
CA VAL A 102 4.14 7.06 15.30
C VAL A 102 3.71 7.53 16.69
N GLU A 103 3.29 8.78 16.83
CA GLU A 103 2.76 9.33 18.09
C GLU A 103 1.55 8.56 18.60
N LEU A 104 0.66 8.15 17.68
CA LEU A 104 -0.51 7.33 17.98
C LEU A 104 -0.19 5.85 18.21
N GLY A 105 1.07 5.44 18.07
CA GLY A 105 1.50 4.06 18.28
C GLY A 105 1.01 3.07 17.23
N ILE A 106 0.58 3.54 16.05
CA ILE A 106 0.11 2.70 14.93
C ILE A 106 1.29 2.12 14.17
N ILE A 107 2.37 2.89 14.02
CA ILE A 107 3.60 2.46 13.36
C ILE A 107 4.79 2.74 14.28
N PRO A 108 5.74 1.79 14.45
CA PRO A 108 6.92 2.04 15.25
C PRO A 108 7.86 3.03 14.53
N ARG A 109 8.58 3.87 15.28
CA ARG A 109 9.52 4.88 14.75
C ARG A 109 10.59 4.32 13.79
N LYS A 110 10.89 3.01 13.87
CA LYS A 110 11.84 2.32 12.96
C LYS A 110 11.25 1.99 11.58
N ALA A 111 9.93 1.90 11.45
CA ALA A 111 9.25 1.59 10.19
C ALA A 111 9.04 2.88 9.39
N ARG A 112 10.04 3.28 8.62
CA ARG A 112 10.04 4.47 7.75
C ARG A 112 10.65 4.17 6.38
N GLY A 113 10.32 4.96 5.36
CA GLY A 113 10.86 4.78 4.02
C GLY A 113 10.64 3.36 3.50
N ARG A 114 11.69 2.70 2.99
CA ARG A 114 11.60 1.32 2.48
C ARG A 114 11.07 0.31 3.50
N TYR A 115 11.22 0.55 4.80
CA TYR A 115 10.77 -0.37 5.85
C TYR A 115 9.25 -0.35 6.06
N LEU A 116 8.55 0.63 5.51
CA LEU A 116 7.08 0.63 5.43
C LEU A 116 6.58 -0.37 4.38
N HIS A 117 7.39 -0.66 3.35
CA HIS A 117 6.96 -1.43 2.20
C HIS A 117 6.82 -2.92 2.56
N GLY A 118 5.59 -3.38 2.81
CA GLY A 118 5.26 -4.73 3.27
C GLY A 118 5.27 -4.90 4.80
N PHE A 119 5.29 -3.79 5.56
CA PHE A 119 5.23 -3.81 7.02
C PHE A 119 3.84 -4.27 7.48
N ARG A 120 3.78 -5.28 8.34
CA ARG A 120 2.53 -5.81 8.89
C ARG A 120 2.18 -5.08 10.17
N LEU A 121 0.97 -4.56 10.27
CA LEU A 121 0.42 -4.04 11.52
C LEU A 121 0.01 -5.22 12.42
N ARG A 122 0.23 -5.05 13.72
CA ARG A 122 -0.31 -5.90 14.78
C ARG A 122 -1.78 -5.57 15.01
N ASP A 123 -2.53 -6.48 15.61
CA ASP A 123 -3.98 -6.32 15.80
C ASP A 123 -4.32 -5.02 16.56
N ARG A 124 -3.60 -4.72 17.64
CA ARG A 124 -3.72 -3.45 18.37
C ARG A 124 -3.49 -2.20 17.50
N GLU A 125 -2.51 -2.24 16.60
CA GLU A 125 -2.19 -1.12 15.70
C GLU A 125 -3.29 -0.94 14.66
N ALA A 126 -3.82 -2.07 14.15
CA ALA A 126 -4.93 -2.08 13.21
C ALA A 126 -6.20 -1.50 13.86
N ASP A 127 -6.51 -1.85 15.11
CA ASP A 127 -7.70 -1.35 15.80
C ASP A 127 -7.65 0.17 16.03
N ILE A 128 -6.47 0.71 16.38
CA ILE A 128 -6.27 2.16 16.48
C ILE A 128 -6.43 2.82 15.11
N LEU A 129 -5.87 2.22 14.06
CA LEU A 129 -6.01 2.76 12.71
C LEU A 129 -7.48 2.81 12.24
N ARG A 130 -8.27 1.77 12.54
CA ARG A 130 -9.70 1.70 12.18
C ARG A 130 -10.53 2.79 12.85
N SER A 131 -10.22 3.13 14.11
CA SER A 131 -10.95 4.19 14.83
C SER A 131 -10.73 5.58 14.24
N ILE A 132 -9.66 5.78 13.46
CA ILE A 132 -9.30 7.06 12.85
C ILE A 132 -9.69 7.12 11.37
N CYS A 133 -9.46 6.03 10.62
CA CYS A 133 -9.52 6.04 9.16
C CYS A 133 -10.78 5.35 8.58
N LYS A 134 -11.71 4.87 9.42
CA LYS A 134 -12.91 4.11 9.02
C LYS A 134 -12.61 3.01 7.98
N ILE A 135 -11.59 2.20 8.30
CA ILE A 135 -11.10 1.07 7.49
C ILE A 135 -11.75 -0.23 7.95
#